data_AF-A0A6B2L389-F1
#
_entry.id   AF-A0A6B2L389-F1
#
_cell.length_a   1.000
_cell.length_b   1.000
_cell.length_c   1.000
_cell.angle_alpha   90.00
_cell.angle_beta   90.00
_cell.angle_gamma   90.00
#
_symmetry.space_group_name_H-M   'P 1'
#
loop_
_entity.id
_entity.type
_entity.pdbx_description
1 polymer ?
#
loop_
_entity_poly.entity_id
_entity_poly.type
_entity_poly.pdbx_seq_one_letter_code
_entity_poly.pdbx_strand_id
1 'polypeptide(L)'
;MTPSPRPLDPAQFQPAPMAEILEETIIKVAETVQQQHVLIAEIGDLQRSFLIKQSDEIFNQLIGQQNNLKKLLESELTTLEQMKSTKLLSPVNIISLNMLKDYIQIQRKQLQLFDSEIVSILENRPNHCVAMLAIQDEPFPNLYLKDKKGLTRPLKIQLLKSSAIDVKTISPLNVSCIFKSAQVKSTKPLDVDKVIMDGYSGEFLCQFLCGSRLDTANLRFDATVQLTSGATIKVVEAITRPFIVITNEKQFEEALKRLFIEEVFHKNATDHLPWPFIANELAVYFLKATRQDLKTPTRGLSESDFIYLHKRKFGGHNIITLPLFEQFWDSWFGVVLHELRYKRYLRQMWNLGLIYGFVDKEYMKLYLHHHNQPGCCLLRFSETNQGSIAVNALSTSRSRVTNLLIQADETSSKKTHADFLRSKKEFTHILQFMNAYTPDGIPVLRSVEKDAVLGQFYTQKKEESDIPGYENW
;
A
#
# COMPACT_ATOMS: atom_id res chain seq x y z
N MET A 1 33.27 -33.43 -33.10
CA MET A 1 33.58 -32.26 -32.27
C MET A 1 32.38 -31.33 -32.34
N THR A 2 31.49 -31.48 -31.36
CA THR A 2 30.21 -30.76 -31.24
C THR A 2 30.43 -29.44 -30.51
N PRO A 3 29.73 -28.35 -30.91
CA PRO A 3 29.97 -27.02 -30.38
C PRO A 3 29.43 -26.88 -28.94
N SER A 4 30.20 -26.18 -28.11
CA SER A 4 29.84 -25.81 -26.74
C SER A 4 28.48 -25.11 -26.66
N PRO A 5 27.66 -25.37 -25.62
CA PRO A 5 26.44 -24.61 -25.37
C PRO A 5 26.80 -23.14 -25.12
N ARG A 6 26.10 -22.23 -25.82
CA ARG A 6 26.24 -20.79 -25.65
C ARG A 6 25.85 -20.38 -24.22
N PRO A 7 26.52 -19.38 -23.62
CA PRO A 7 26.03 -18.75 -22.40
C PRO A 7 24.65 -18.14 -22.69
N LEU A 8 23.71 -18.38 -21.77
CA LEU A 8 22.36 -17.81 -21.82
C LEU A 8 22.45 -16.28 -21.87
N ASP A 9 21.80 -15.69 -22.87
CA ASP A 9 21.69 -14.25 -23.05
C ASP A 9 20.86 -13.65 -21.90
N PRO A 10 21.39 -12.69 -21.12
CA PRO A 10 20.64 -12.02 -20.05
C PRO A 10 19.38 -11.30 -20.54
N ALA A 11 19.26 -11.03 -21.85
CA ALA A 11 18.06 -10.45 -22.45
C ALA A 11 16.90 -11.46 -22.67
N GLN A 12 17.14 -12.77 -22.50
CA GLN A 12 16.11 -13.81 -22.68
C GLN A 12 15.33 -14.15 -21.39
N PHE A 13 15.60 -13.44 -20.29
CA PHE A 13 14.79 -13.45 -19.07
C PHE A 13 14.37 -12.04 -18.68
N GLN A 14 13.74 -11.33 -19.61
CA GLN A 14 12.64 -10.47 -19.18
C GLN A 14 11.39 -11.35 -19.16
N PRO A 15 10.87 -11.78 -17.99
CA PRO A 15 9.43 -11.98 -17.96
C PRO A 15 8.87 -10.63 -18.40
N ALA A 16 8.06 -10.65 -19.46
CA ALA A 16 7.26 -9.49 -19.79
C ALA A 16 6.67 -8.99 -18.46
N PRO A 17 6.79 -7.69 -18.11
CA PRO A 17 5.80 -7.18 -17.19
C PRO A 17 4.49 -7.55 -17.88
N MET A 18 3.67 -8.42 -17.28
CA MET A 18 2.25 -8.29 -17.56
C MET A 18 2.00 -6.82 -17.26
N ALA A 19 1.93 -6.00 -18.32
CA ALA A 19 1.47 -4.64 -18.19
C ALA A 19 0.10 -4.83 -17.56
N GLU A 20 0.02 -4.63 -16.24
CA GLU A 20 -1.22 -4.87 -15.50
C GLU A 20 -2.24 -3.98 -16.17
N ILE A 21 -3.19 -4.60 -16.87
CA ILE A 21 -4.14 -3.88 -17.69
C ILE A 21 -5.02 -3.10 -16.72
N LEU A 22 -5.04 -1.78 -16.90
CA LEU A 22 -5.98 -0.95 -16.15
C LEU A 22 -7.40 -1.38 -16.52
N GLU A 23 -8.24 -1.55 -15.50
CA GLU A 23 -9.66 -1.81 -15.72
C GLU A 23 -10.26 -0.70 -16.58
N GLU A 24 -11.02 -1.06 -17.61
CA GLU A 24 -11.60 -0.10 -18.56
C GLU A 24 -12.40 1.00 -17.86
N THR A 25 -13.10 0.65 -16.78
CA THR A 25 -13.84 1.61 -15.96
C THR A 25 -12.92 2.62 -15.26
N ILE A 26 -11.73 2.20 -14.79
CA ILE A 26 -10.74 3.12 -14.19
C ILE A 26 -10.20 4.09 -15.24
N ILE A 27 -9.91 3.60 -16.45
CA ILE A 27 -9.47 4.44 -17.57
C ILE A 27 -10.54 5.49 -17.91
N LYS A 28 -11.79 5.07 -18.07
CA LYS A 28 -12.91 5.97 -18.36
C LYS A 28 -13.08 7.04 -17.28
N VAL A 29 -13.04 6.65 -16.00
CA VAL A 29 -13.13 7.64 -14.91
C VAL A 29 -11.93 8.59 -14.93
N ALA A 30 -10.72 8.11 -15.21
CA ALA A 30 -9.55 8.97 -15.32
C ALA A 30 -9.69 10.01 -16.45
N GLU A 31 -10.20 9.62 -17.61
CA GLU A 31 -10.49 10.54 -18.73
C GLU A 31 -11.53 11.58 -18.33
N THR A 32 -12.62 11.16 -17.68
CA THR A 32 -13.67 12.09 -17.23
C THR A 32 -13.14 13.05 -16.17
N VAL A 33 -12.37 12.58 -15.19
CA VAL A 33 -11.76 13.43 -14.14
C VAL A 33 -10.86 14.52 -14.75
N GLN A 34 -10.15 14.20 -15.83
CA GLN A 34 -9.35 15.19 -16.55
C GLN A 34 -10.22 16.24 -17.26
N GLN A 35 -11.33 15.84 -17.88
CA GLN A 35 -12.29 16.77 -18.50
C GLN A 35 -12.97 17.66 -17.45
N GLN A 36 -13.34 17.09 -16.31
CA GLN A 36 -13.93 17.80 -15.18
C GLN A 36 -12.99 18.87 -14.63
N HIS A 37 -11.68 18.61 -14.59
CA HIS A 37 -10.72 19.61 -14.15
C HIS A 37 -10.76 20.87 -15.01
N VAL A 38 -10.90 20.72 -16.34
CA VAL A 38 -11.08 21.84 -17.27
C VAL A 38 -12.42 22.54 -17.01
N LEU A 39 -13.51 21.78 -16.88
CA LEU A 39 -14.84 22.33 -16.61
C LEU A 39 -14.91 23.12 -15.30
N ILE A 40 -14.17 22.72 -14.27
CA ILE A 40 -14.09 23.47 -13.00
C ILE A 40 -13.46 24.85 -13.20
N ALA A 41 -12.41 24.95 -14.03
CA ALA A 41 -11.82 26.24 -14.37
C ALA A 41 -12.81 27.12 -15.14
N GLU A 42 -13.54 26.55 -16.11
CA GLU A 42 -14.59 27.25 -16.86
C GLU A 42 -15.73 27.75 -15.96
N ILE A 43 -16.20 26.92 -15.02
CA ILE A 43 -17.19 27.32 -13.99
C ILE A 43 -16.64 28.48 -13.16
N GLY A 44 -15.35 28.45 -12.80
CA GLY A 44 -14.70 29.54 -12.07
C GLY A 44 -14.73 30.86 -12.84
N ASP A 45 -14.47 30.84 -14.14
CA ASP A 45 -14.51 32.01 -15.02
C ASP A 45 -15.93 32.53 -15.25
N LEU A 46 -16.89 31.62 -15.43
CA LEU A 46 -18.30 31.96 -15.53
C LEU A 46 -18.82 32.60 -14.25
N GLN A 47 -18.39 32.09 -13.10
CA GLN A 47 -18.71 32.67 -11.80
C GLN A 47 -18.13 34.08 -11.66
N ARG A 48 -16.86 34.31 -12.00
CA ARG A 48 -16.30 35.67 -12.05
C ARG A 48 -17.12 36.61 -12.94
N SER A 49 -17.56 36.13 -14.09
CA SER A 49 -18.40 36.90 -15.01
C SER A 49 -19.77 37.25 -14.40
N PHE A 50 -20.39 36.30 -13.70
CA PHE A 50 -21.64 36.53 -12.97
C PHE A 50 -21.46 37.58 -11.87
N LEU A 51 -20.37 37.52 -11.12
CA LEU A 51 -20.08 38.47 -10.03
C LEU A 51 -19.96 39.92 -10.52
N ILE A 52 -19.54 40.13 -11.77
CA ILE A 52 -19.40 41.45 -12.37
C ILE A 52 -20.72 41.93 -12.99
N LYS A 53 -21.43 41.05 -13.70
CA LYS A 53 -22.58 41.43 -14.53
C LYS A 53 -23.95 41.18 -13.90
N GLN A 54 -24.04 40.27 -12.92
CA GLN A 54 -25.26 39.84 -12.24
C GLN A 54 -26.44 39.54 -13.19
N SER A 55 -26.16 38.81 -14.28
CA SER A 55 -27.18 38.43 -15.28
C SER A 55 -27.84 37.11 -14.89
N ASP A 56 -29.18 37.06 -14.96
CA ASP A 56 -29.98 35.86 -14.71
C ASP A 56 -29.63 34.71 -15.67
N GLU A 57 -29.27 35.01 -16.92
CA GLU A 57 -28.85 34.00 -17.90
C GLU A 57 -27.56 33.31 -17.47
N ILE A 58 -26.55 34.11 -17.07
CA ILE A 58 -25.26 33.61 -16.58
C ILE A 58 -25.47 32.83 -15.28
N PHE A 59 -26.34 33.31 -14.39
CA PHE A 59 -26.68 32.64 -13.14
C PHE A 59 -27.28 31.25 -13.37
N ASN A 60 -28.30 31.16 -14.24
CA ASN A 60 -28.95 29.90 -14.56
C ASN A 60 -27.99 28.91 -15.22
N GLN A 61 -27.12 29.38 -16.12
CA GLN A 61 -26.08 28.56 -16.73
C GLN A 61 -25.09 28.04 -15.67
N LEU A 62 -24.62 28.91 -14.78
CA LEU A 62 -23.65 28.57 -13.72
C LEU A 62 -24.20 27.50 -12.77
N ILE A 63 -25.41 27.71 -12.25
CA ILE A 63 -26.08 26.75 -11.36
C ILE A 63 -26.33 25.41 -12.08
N GLY A 64 -26.72 25.45 -13.35
CA GLY A 64 -26.88 24.27 -14.18
C GLY A 64 -25.59 23.45 -14.30
N GLN A 65 -24.47 24.11 -14.64
CA GLN A 65 -23.17 23.45 -14.77
C GLN A 65 -22.65 22.89 -13.43
N GLN A 66 -22.75 23.67 -12.34
CA GLN A 66 -22.34 23.22 -11.02
C GLN A 66 -23.12 21.99 -10.55
N ASN A 67 -24.45 21.99 -10.71
CA ASN A 67 -25.30 20.86 -10.30
C ASN A 67 -25.04 19.61 -11.15
N ASN A 68 -24.83 19.77 -12.45
CA ASN A 68 -24.49 18.65 -13.33
C ASN A 68 -23.14 18.03 -12.94
N LEU A 69 -22.13 18.87 -12.70
CA LEU A 69 -20.81 18.38 -12.29
C LEU A 69 -20.84 17.70 -10.92
N LYS A 70 -21.57 18.24 -9.92
CA LYS A 70 -21.73 17.57 -8.61
C LYS A 70 -22.32 16.17 -8.75
N LYS A 71 -23.34 15.99 -9.59
CA LYS A 71 -23.95 14.68 -9.85
C LYS A 71 -22.95 13.72 -10.50
N LEU A 72 -22.16 14.21 -11.44
CA LEU A 72 -21.12 13.42 -12.12
C LEU A 72 -20.05 12.93 -11.12
N LEU A 73 -19.51 13.84 -10.30
CA LEU A 73 -18.50 13.50 -9.29
C LEU A 73 -19.02 12.47 -8.27
N GLU A 74 -20.28 12.59 -7.83
CA GLU A 74 -20.90 11.63 -6.90
C GLU A 74 -21.12 10.25 -7.55
N SER A 75 -21.57 10.23 -8.81
CA SER A 75 -21.72 9.00 -9.59
C SER A 75 -20.41 8.26 -9.77
N GLU A 76 -19.32 8.98 -10.03
CA GLU A 76 -17.99 8.40 -10.20
C GLU A 76 -17.42 7.87 -8.89
N LEU A 77 -17.54 8.61 -7.79
CA LEU A 77 -17.15 8.12 -6.47
C LEU A 77 -17.89 6.83 -6.12
N THR A 78 -19.20 6.79 -6.35
CA THR A 78 -20.03 5.59 -6.14
C THR A 78 -19.53 4.42 -6.99
N THR A 79 -19.20 4.68 -8.26
CA THR A 79 -18.68 3.67 -9.19
C THR A 79 -17.33 3.10 -8.70
N LEU A 80 -16.41 3.96 -8.27
CA LEU A 80 -15.11 3.53 -7.74
C LEU A 80 -15.26 2.73 -6.44
N GLU A 81 -16.14 3.16 -5.52
CA GLU A 81 -16.40 2.42 -4.28
C GLU A 81 -17.06 1.06 -4.53
N GLN A 82 -18.01 1.00 -5.46
CA GLN A 82 -18.64 -0.25 -5.86
C GLN A 82 -17.62 -1.20 -6.47
N MET A 83 -16.73 -0.71 -7.32
CA MET A 83 -15.68 -1.53 -7.93
C MET A 83 -14.76 -2.13 -6.87
N LYS A 84 -14.29 -1.31 -5.92
CA LYS A 84 -13.44 -1.75 -4.81
C LYS A 84 -14.13 -2.80 -3.92
N SER A 85 -15.46 -2.71 -3.79
CA SER A 85 -16.26 -3.60 -2.95
C SER A 85 -16.66 -4.92 -3.63
N THR A 86 -16.67 -4.96 -4.96
CA THR A 86 -17.21 -6.09 -5.74
C THR A 86 -16.16 -6.86 -6.52
N LYS A 87 -15.00 -6.25 -6.82
CA LYS A 87 -13.92 -6.87 -7.60
C LYS A 87 -12.64 -6.97 -6.80
N LEU A 88 -11.91 -8.06 -7.00
CA LEU A 88 -10.51 -8.17 -6.61
C LEU A 88 -9.67 -7.47 -7.69
N LEU A 89 -8.92 -6.45 -7.30
CA LEU A 89 -8.20 -5.56 -8.21
C LEU A 89 -6.69 -5.83 -8.13
N SER A 90 -5.99 -5.61 -9.24
CA SER A 90 -4.53 -5.61 -9.21
C SER A 90 -3.99 -4.41 -8.41
N PRO A 91 -2.76 -4.48 -7.87
CA PRO A 91 -2.16 -3.36 -7.13
C PRO A 91 -2.19 -2.02 -7.90
N VAL A 92 -1.87 -2.03 -9.19
CA VAL A 92 -1.88 -0.82 -10.03
C VAL A 92 -3.29 -0.22 -10.13
N ASN A 93 -4.31 -1.07 -10.27
CA ASN A 93 -5.71 -0.66 -10.30
C ASN A 93 -6.16 -0.06 -8.96
N ILE A 94 -5.76 -0.66 -7.83
CA ILE A 94 -6.11 -0.15 -6.49
C ILE A 94 -5.52 1.24 -6.25
N ILE A 95 -4.26 1.47 -6.65
CA ILE A 95 -3.60 2.76 -6.49
C ILE A 95 -4.26 3.81 -7.38
N SER A 96 -4.52 3.47 -8.64
CA SER A 96 -5.18 4.36 -9.60
C SER A 96 -6.57 4.76 -9.10
N LEU A 97 -7.35 3.79 -8.62
CA LEU A 97 -8.65 4.04 -8.00
C LEU A 97 -8.55 4.99 -6.80
N ASN A 98 -7.63 4.76 -5.87
CA ASN A 98 -7.47 5.62 -4.70
C ASN A 98 -7.02 7.04 -5.09
N MET A 99 -6.10 7.18 -6.06
CA MET A 99 -5.69 8.49 -6.57
C MET A 99 -6.87 9.24 -7.22
N LEU A 100 -7.68 8.56 -8.03
CA LEU A 100 -8.87 9.16 -8.65
C LEU A 100 -9.87 9.63 -7.60
N LYS A 101 -10.11 8.83 -6.55
CA LYS A 101 -10.95 9.26 -5.43
C LYS A 101 -10.42 10.53 -4.77
N ASP A 102 -9.12 10.60 -4.51
CA ASP A 102 -8.49 11.79 -3.91
C ASP A 102 -8.67 13.01 -4.82
N TYR A 103 -8.46 12.88 -6.14
CA TYR A 103 -8.69 13.96 -7.12
C TYR A 103 -10.16 14.42 -7.16
N ILE A 104 -11.11 13.49 -7.21
CA ILE A 104 -12.54 13.82 -7.22
C ILE A 104 -12.93 14.56 -5.92
N GLN A 105 -12.37 14.17 -4.77
CA GLN A 105 -12.62 14.87 -3.51
C GLN A 105 -12.07 16.31 -3.51
N ILE A 106 -10.91 16.55 -4.12
CA ILE A 106 -10.37 17.91 -4.30
C ILE A 106 -11.30 18.75 -5.18
N GLN A 107 -11.78 18.18 -6.29
CA GLN A 107 -12.74 18.83 -7.18
C GLN A 107 -14.06 19.18 -6.48
N ARG A 108 -14.59 18.27 -5.64
CA ARG A 108 -15.76 18.55 -4.79
C ARG A 108 -15.53 19.72 -3.84
N LYS A 109 -14.37 19.78 -3.17
CA LYS A 109 -14.01 20.92 -2.30
C LYS A 109 -13.94 22.23 -3.07
N GLN A 110 -13.41 22.21 -4.30
CA GLN A 110 -13.36 23.40 -5.15
C GLN A 110 -14.76 23.89 -5.53
N LEU A 111 -15.69 22.99 -5.85
CA LEU A 111 -17.10 23.37 -6.10
C LEU A 111 -17.80 23.88 -4.84
N GLN A 112 -17.50 23.31 -3.67
CA GLN A 112 -18.06 23.79 -2.41
C GLN A 112 -17.67 25.26 -2.12
N LEU A 113 -16.44 25.65 -2.47
CA LEU A 113 -15.99 27.06 -2.38
C LEU A 113 -16.75 27.98 -3.33
N PHE A 114 -17.07 27.49 -4.54
CA PHE A 114 -17.86 28.22 -5.52
C PHE A 114 -19.32 28.38 -5.06
N ASP A 115 -19.93 27.31 -4.56
CA ASP A 115 -21.29 27.35 -4.00
C ASP A 115 -21.41 28.33 -2.83
N SER A 116 -20.47 28.25 -1.89
CA SER A 116 -20.48 29.09 -0.69
C SER A 116 -20.38 30.57 -1.05
N GLU A 117 -19.64 30.91 -2.11
CA GLU A 117 -19.55 32.27 -2.63
C GLU A 117 -20.86 32.75 -3.25
N ILE A 118 -21.55 31.91 -4.03
CA ILE A 118 -22.86 32.26 -4.59
C ILE A 118 -23.90 32.46 -3.49
N VAL A 119 -23.98 31.52 -2.54
CA VAL A 119 -24.96 31.58 -1.43
C VAL A 119 -24.76 32.84 -0.59
N SER A 120 -23.51 33.19 -0.29
CA SER A 120 -23.16 34.42 0.41
C SER A 120 -23.73 35.67 -0.28
N ILE A 121 -23.72 35.71 -1.61
CA ILE A 121 -24.20 36.84 -2.38
C ILE A 121 -25.73 36.89 -2.41
N LEU A 122 -26.37 35.75 -2.69
CA LEU A 122 -27.82 35.66 -2.76
C LEU A 122 -28.48 35.96 -1.41
N GLU A 123 -27.87 35.49 -0.32
CA GLU A 123 -28.38 35.71 1.04
C GLU A 123 -27.88 37.02 1.65
N ASN A 124 -27.01 37.77 0.96
CA ASN A 124 -26.32 38.96 1.47
C ASN A 124 -25.65 38.73 2.84
N ARG A 125 -24.97 37.59 2.98
CA ARG A 125 -24.26 37.17 4.19
C ARG A 125 -22.76 37.16 3.95
N PRO A 126 -21.91 37.45 4.95
CA PRO A 126 -20.47 37.36 4.78
C PRO A 126 -20.05 35.92 4.44
N ASN A 127 -19.25 35.75 3.37
CA ASN A 127 -18.65 34.46 3.06
C ASN A 127 -17.49 34.18 4.02
N HIS A 128 -17.67 33.20 4.90
CA HIS A 128 -16.63 32.79 5.84
C HIS A 128 -15.69 31.70 5.29
N CYS A 129 -16.00 31.11 4.13
CA CYS A 129 -15.23 30.04 3.52
C CYS A 129 -14.88 30.39 2.06
N VAL A 130 -13.83 31.19 1.89
CA VAL A 130 -13.36 31.62 0.56
C VAL A 130 -12.08 30.91 0.12
N ALA A 131 -11.42 30.17 1.01
CA ALA A 131 -10.22 29.40 0.71
C ALA A 131 -10.12 28.17 1.63
N MET A 132 -9.53 27.09 1.12
CA MET A 132 -9.35 25.82 1.83
C MET A 132 -8.02 25.17 1.46
N LEU A 133 -7.39 24.45 2.38
CA LEU A 133 -6.26 23.58 2.05
C LEU A 133 -6.75 22.19 1.63
N ALA A 134 -6.07 21.60 0.65
CA ALA A 134 -6.30 20.25 0.20
C ALA A 134 -4.97 19.49 0.07
N ILE A 135 -4.97 18.20 0.40
CA ILE A 135 -3.82 17.32 0.20
C ILE A 135 -3.96 16.71 -1.19
N GLN A 136 -2.98 16.97 -2.05
CA GLN A 136 -2.95 16.42 -3.42
C GLN A 136 -2.31 15.03 -3.45
N ASP A 137 -1.26 14.83 -2.67
CA ASP A 137 -0.55 13.56 -2.60
C ASP A 137 0.10 13.40 -1.22
N GLU A 138 0.01 12.22 -0.65
CA GLU A 138 0.58 11.92 0.66
C GLU A 138 1.06 10.47 0.77
N PRO A 139 2.12 10.20 1.58
CA PRO A 139 2.66 8.86 1.79
C PRO A 139 1.89 8.03 2.84
N PHE A 140 0.73 8.52 3.30
CA PHE A 140 -0.11 7.88 4.30
C PHE A 140 -1.22 7.04 3.64
N PRO A 141 -1.82 6.06 4.34
CA PRO A 141 -1.45 5.56 5.65
C PRO A 141 -0.16 4.74 5.61
N ASN A 142 0.69 4.85 6.65
CA ASN A 142 1.93 4.08 6.74
C ASN A 142 2.46 3.98 8.19
N LEU A 143 3.45 3.11 8.40
CA LEU A 143 4.22 3.02 9.63
C LEU A 143 5.58 3.68 9.47
N TYR A 144 5.98 4.45 10.47
CA TYR A 144 7.29 5.10 10.53
C TYR A 144 8.04 4.66 11.78
N LEU A 145 9.36 4.56 11.67
CA LEU A 145 10.23 4.29 12.81
C LEU A 145 10.79 5.62 13.31
N LYS A 146 10.62 5.89 14.61
CA LYS A 146 11.12 7.10 15.28
C LYS A 146 12.62 7.31 15.00
N ASP A 147 13.02 8.55 14.79
CA ASP A 147 14.44 8.96 14.62
C ASP A 147 15.13 8.26 13.42
N LYS A 148 14.36 7.78 12.44
CA LYS A 148 14.86 7.24 11.17
C LYS A 148 14.45 8.15 10.01
N LYS A 149 14.84 7.75 8.79
CA LYS A 149 14.35 8.37 7.55
C LYS A 149 12.82 8.49 7.65
N GLY A 150 12.33 9.72 7.66
CA GLY A 150 10.91 10.02 7.78
C GLY A 150 10.18 9.82 6.47
N LEU A 151 9.51 10.85 5.97
CA LEU A 151 8.86 10.78 4.67
C LEU A 151 9.90 10.54 3.58
N THR A 152 9.67 9.54 2.73
CA THR A 152 10.57 9.20 1.61
C THR A 152 10.26 9.97 0.34
N ARG A 153 9.08 10.56 0.27
CA ARG A 153 8.61 11.45 -0.80
C ARG A 153 7.84 12.61 -0.17
N PRO A 154 7.87 13.81 -0.78
CA PRO A 154 7.16 14.96 -0.23
C PRO A 154 5.64 14.71 -0.25
N LEU A 155 4.99 15.18 0.80
CA LEU A 155 3.54 15.38 0.83
C LEU A 155 3.22 16.68 0.09
N LYS A 156 2.22 16.67 -0.79
CA LYS A 156 1.82 17.83 -1.59
C LYS A 156 0.52 18.43 -1.09
N ILE A 157 0.53 19.73 -0.83
CA ILE A 157 -0.61 20.52 -0.37
C ILE A 157 -0.94 21.57 -1.43
N GLN A 158 -2.22 21.84 -1.63
CA GLN A 158 -2.72 22.90 -2.49
C GLN A 158 -3.66 23.83 -1.73
N LEU A 159 -3.55 25.13 -1.97
CA LEU A 159 -4.57 26.11 -1.59
C LEU A 159 -5.64 26.18 -2.69
N LEU A 160 -6.87 25.83 -2.33
CA LEU A 160 -8.06 26.05 -3.14
C LEU A 160 -8.69 27.39 -2.76
N LYS A 161 -9.31 28.07 -3.73
CA LYS A 161 -9.89 29.41 -3.54
C LYS A 161 -11.20 29.58 -4.30
N SER A 162 -12.07 30.44 -3.80
CA SER A 162 -13.25 30.89 -4.54
C SER A 162 -12.85 31.77 -5.73
N SER A 163 -13.80 32.00 -6.63
CA SER A 163 -13.57 32.65 -7.91
C SER A 163 -13.28 34.14 -7.77
N ALA A 164 -13.95 34.83 -6.83
CA ALA A 164 -13.82 36.28 -6.66
C ALA A 164 -12.56 36.73 -5.92
N ILE A 165 -11.86 35.80 -5.25
CA ILE A 165 -10.78 36.20 -4.35
C ILE A 165 -9.41 36.20 -5.02
N ASP A 166 -8.69 37.28 -4.80
CA ASP A 166 -7.28 37.40 -5.12
C ASP A 166 -6.46 37.34 -3.84
N VAL A 167 -5.54 36.38 -3.82
CA VAL A 167 -4.63 36.15 -2.70
C VAL A 167 -3.38 36.99 -2.91
N LYS A 168 -3.09 37.86 -1.94
CA LYS A 168 -1.89 38.70 -1.94
C LYS A 168 -0.70 37.95 -1.37
N THR A 169 -0.87 37.34 -0.20
CA THR A 169 0.18 36.57 0.48
C THR A 169 -0.42 35.39 1.23
N ILE A 170 0.38 34.33 1.35
CA ILE A 170 0.06 33.14 2.14
C ILE A 170 1.15 33.02 3.20
N SER A 171 0.76 32.90 4.47
CA SER A 171 1.73 32.62 5.53
C SER A 171 2.38 31.24 5.31
N PRO A 172 3.58 30.97 5.88
CA PRO A 172 4.04 29.60 5.98
C PRO A 172 2.95 28.72 6.62
N LEU A 173 2.71 27.53 6.07
CA LEU A 173 1.78 26.57 6.67
C LEU A 173 2.40 26.09 7.98
N ASN A 174 1.64 26.11 9.06
CA ASN A 174 2.02 25.43 10.30
C ASN A 174 1.59 23.97 10.20
N VAL A 175 2.51 23.07 10.55
CA VAL A 175 2.27 21.63 10.56
C VAL A 175 2.27 21.13 11.99
N SER A 176 1.16 20.55 12.41
CA SER A 176 1.04 19.94 13.73
C SER A 176 0.69 18.45 13.63
N CYS A 177 1.26 17.65 14.53
CA CYS A 177 0.91 16.23 14.64
C CYS A 177 -0.23 16.07 15.64
N ILE A 178 -1.37 15.59 15.18
CA ILE A 178 -2.54 15.28 16.01
C ILE A 178 -2.50 13.81 16.36
N PHE A 179 -2.52 13.49 17.65
CA PHE A 179 -2.64 12.11 18.14
C PHE A 179 -4.08 11.85 18.58
N LYS A 180 -4.62 10.66 18.28
CA LYS A 180 -5.97 10.28 18.68
C LYS A 180 -6.12 10.23 20.21
N SER A 181 -5.08 9.83 20.92
CA SER A 181 -5.01 9.75 22.38
C SER A 181 -4.21 10.89 22.98
N ALA A 182 -4.77 11.51 24.02
CA ALA A 182 -4.11 12.53 24.84
C ALA A 182 -2.89 12.00 25.63
N GLN A 183 -2.62 10.70 25.59
CA GLN A 183 -1.47 10.09 26.28
C GLN A 183 -0.13 10.44 25.65
N VAL A 184 -0.10 10.88 24.39
CA VAL A 184 1.13 11.30 23.71
C VAL A 184 1.39 12.77 24.01
N LYS A 185 2.26 13.05 24.98
CA LYS A 185 2.75 14.40 25.29
C LYS A 185 4.13 14.58 24.67
N SER A 186 4.21 15.20 23.50
CA SER A 186 5.48 15.62 22.87
C SER A 186 5.38 17.09 22.51
N THR A 187 6.39 17.86 22.88
CA THR A 187 6.49 19.29 22.52
C THR A 187 7.04 19.49 21.12
N LYS A 188 7.72 18.48 20.54
CA LYS A 188 8.30 18.54 19.19
C LYS A 188 8.22 17.18 18.48
N PRO A 189 7.06 16.81 17.92
CA PRO A 189 6.86 15.53 17.25
C PRO A 189 7.54 15.42 15.87
N LEU A 190 7.87 16.56 15.26
CA LEU A 190 8.44 16.68 13.92
C LEU A 190 9.74 17.48 13.97
N ASP A 191 10.68 17.19 13.07
CA ASP A 191 11.90 17.98 12.88
C ASP A 191 11.62 19.34 12.23
N VAL A 192 10.69 19.36 11.27
CA VAL A 192 10.17 20.51 10.56
C VAL A 192 8.67 20.62 10.78
N ASP A 193 8.21 21.81 11.14
CA ASP A 193 6.81 22.13 11.47
C ASP A 193 6.26 23.28 10.61
N LYS A 194 6.98 23.68 9.55
CA LYS A 194 6.57 24.72 8.62
C LYS A 194 6.76 24.33 7.16
N VAL A 195 5.85 24.79 6.31
CA VAL A 195 5.92 24.66 4.84
C VAL A 195 5.84 26.04 4.21
N ILE A 196 6.68 26.33 3.23
CA ILE A 196 6.55 27.54 2.41
C ILE A 196 5.80 27.15 1.14
N MET A 197 4.77 27.92 0.81
CA MET A 197 4.00 27.74 -0.42
C MET A 197 4.72 28.41 -1.59
N ASP A 198 4.81 27.71 -2.72
CA ASP A 198 5.17 28.27 -4.03
C ASP A 198 3.89 28.47 -4.85
N GLY A 199 3.49 29.74 -5.02
CA GLY A 199 2.17 30.09 -5.51
C GLY A 199 1.07 29.50 -4.62
N TYR A 200 0.31 28.54 -5.15
CA TYR A 200 -0.78 27.86 -4.45
C TYR A 200 -0.45 26.41 -4.07
N SER A 201 0.80 25.97 -4.22
CA SER A 201 1.22 24.61 -3.90
C SER A 201 2.35 24.60 -2.87
N GLY A 202 2.41 23.56 -2.04
CA GLY A 202 3.46 23.38 -1.04
C GLY A 202 3.88 21.93 -0.96
N GLU A 203 5.17 21.70 -0.70
CA GLU A 203 5.73 20.36 -0.51
C GLU A 203 6.29 20.24 0.91
N PHE A 204 5.93 19.15 1.60
CA PHE A 204 6.34 18.90 2.97
C PHE A 204 7.09 17.58 3.11
N LEU A 205 8.28 17.65 3.74
CA LEU A 205 9.10 16.50 4.10
C LEU A 205 9.48 16.65 5.58
N CYS A 206 9.35 15.58 6.35
CA CYS A 206 9.72 15.58 7.76
C CYS A 206 10.25 14.24 8.23
N GLN A 207 10.90 14.27 9.39
CA GLN A 207 11.23 13.13 10.24
C GLN A 207 10.36 13.15 11.50
N PHE A 208 10.01 11.95 11.96
CA PHE A 208 9.21 11.76 13.17
C PHE A 208 10.12 11.58 14.38
N LEU A 209 10.05 12.53 15.31
CA LEU A 209 10.92 12.61 16.49
C LEU A 209 10.29 12.01 17.75
N CYS A 210 9.01 11.61 17.70
CA CYS A 210 8.36 10.92 18.81
C CYS A 210 7.55 9.70 18.33
N GLY A 211 7.54 8.66 19.16
CA GLY A 211 6.67 7.51 18.94
C GLY A 211 5.23 7.85 19.34
N SER A 212 4.25 7.31 18.61
CA SER A 212 2.83 7.54 18.86
C SER A 212 2.21 6.56 19.85
N ARG A 213 3.02 5.69 20.49
CA ARG A 213 2.56 4.69 21.48
C ARG A 213 1.48 3.74 20.95
N LEU A 214 1.67 3.24 19.72
CA LEU A 214 0.71 2.37 19.02
C LEU A 214 -0.66 3.03 18.77
N ASP A 215 -0.71 4.35 18.79
CA ASP A 215 -1.91 5.09 18.46
C ASP A 215 -1.76 5.81 17.13
N THR A 216 -2.90 6.08 16.49
CA THR A 216 -2.94 6.77 15.21
C THR A 216 -2.66 8.26 15.39
N ALA A 217 -1.94 8.79 14.41
CA ALA A 217 -1.63 10.20 14.30
C ALA A 217 -1.96 10.70 12.90
N ASN A 218 -2.27 11.99 12.78
CA ASN A 218 -2.49 12.69 11.53
C ASN A 218 -1.64 13.96 11.53
N LEU A 219 -1.24 14.44 10.36
CA LEU A 219 -0.69 15.78 10.23
C LEU A 219 -1.83 16.75 9.92
N ARG A 220 -1.84 17.89 10.59
CA ARG A 220 -2.72 19.01 10.29
C ARG A 220 -1.90 20.18 9.76
N PHE A 221 -2.40 20.76 8.68
CA PHE A 221 -1.85 21.95 8.04
C PHE A 221 -2.79 23.13 8.24
N ASP A 222 -2.24 24.23 8.72
CA ASP A 222 -2.95 25.47 9.04
C ASP A 222 -2.24 26.66 8.39
N ALA A 223 -2.99 27.59 7.80
CA ALA A 223 -2.44 28.80 7.21
C ALA A 223 -3.30 30.03 7.46
N THR A 224 -2.68 31.19 7.31
CA THR A 224 -3.37 32.47 7.21
C THR A 224 -3.13 33.04 5.82
N VAL A 225 -4.20 33.50 5.17
CA VAL A 225 -4.17 34.08 3.83
C VAL A 225 -4.60 35.53 3.90
N GLN A 226 -3.80 36.41 3.31
CA GLN A 226 -4.13 37.81 3.14
C GLN A 226 -4.67 38.04 1.74
N LEU A 227 -5.87 38.62 1.65
CA LEU A 227 -6.48 38.99 0.38
C LEU A 227 -5.97 40.35 -0.10
N THR A 228 -6.10 40.62 -1.39
CA THR A 228 -5.80 41.92 -1.98
C THR A 228 -6.68 43.05 -1.39
N SER A 229 -7.88 42.71 -0.90
CA SER A 229 -8.76 43.63 -0.16
C SER A 229 -8.21 44.06 1.22
N GLY A 230 -7.12 43.46 1.68
CA GLY A 230 -6.54 43.68 3.02
C GLY A 230 -7.10 42.76 4.10
N ALA A 231 -8.20 42.04 3.83
CA ALA A 231 -8.77 41.07 4.75
C ALA A 231 -7.80 39.91 4.99
N THR A 232 -7.79 39.41 6.23
CA THR A 232 -6.98 38.26 6.65
C THR A 232 -7.88 37.12 7.09
N ILE A 233 -7.67 35.95 6.49
CA ILE A 233 -8.52 34.77 6.70
C ILE A 233 -7.67 33.63 7.21
N LYS A 234 -8.13 32.97 8.27
CA LYS A 234 -7.57 31.69 8.68
C LYS A 234 -8.16 30.61 7.77
N VAL A 235 -7.31 29.93 7.02
CA VAL A 235 -7.74 28.90 6.06
C VAL A 235 -8.00 27.59 6.78
N VAL A 236 -9.07 26.93 6.37
CA VAL A 236 -9.56 25.66 6.92
C VAL A 236 -8.53 24.54 6.77
N GLU A 237 -8.44 23.75 7.83
CA GLU A 237 -7.48 22.67 8.11
C GLU A 237 -7.46 21.60 7.01
N ALA A 238 -6.27 21.23 6.54
CA ALA A 238 -6.06 19.98 5.81
C ALA A 238 -5.47 18.93 6.76
N ILE A 239 -6.11 17.77 6.85
CA ILE A 239 -5.70 16.67 7.74
C ILE A 239 -5.37 15.44 6.87
N THR A 240 -4.21 14.85 7.11
CA THR A 240 -3.74 13.66 6.37
C THR A 240 -4.50 12.40 6.74
N ARG A 241 -4.34 11.35 5.95
CA ARG A 241 -4.64 9.98 6.42
C ARG A 241 -3.80 9.63 7.66
N PRO A 242 -4.30 8.73 8.53
CA PRO A 242 -3.62 8.33 9.74
C PRO A 242 -2.32 7.58 9.45
N PHE A 243 -1.40 7.65 10.39
CA PHE A 243 -0.16 6.88 10.43
C PHE A 243 0.19 6.52 11.88
N ILE A 244 1.16 5.63 12.07
CA ILE A 244 1.68 5.29 13.40
C ILE A 244 3.19 5.38 13.39
N VAL A 245 3.75 5.97 14.46
CA VAL A 245 5.20 6.05 14.67
C VAL A 245 5.60 5.04 15.75
N ILE A 246 6.26 3.97 15.34
CA ILE A 246 6.80 2.95 16.24
C ILE A 246 8.19 3.35 16.74
N THR A 247 8.58 2.89 17.92
CA THR A 247 9.94 3.07 18.48
C THR A 247 10.80 1.82 18.37
N ASN A 248 10.19 0.66 18.13
CA ASN A 248 10.86 -0.62 17.99
C ASN A 248 10.11 -1.54 17.01
N GLU A 249 10.82 -2.43 16.34
CA GLU A 249 10.27 -3.39 15.37
C GLU A 249 9.24 -4.34 15.99
N LYS A 250 9.36 -4.66 17.29
CA LYS A 250 8.37 -5.47 18.05
C LYS A 250 6.96 -4.88 18.06
N GLN A 251 6.81 -3.58 17.81
CA GLN A 251 5.52 -2.90 17.75
C GLN A 251 4.85 -3.00 16.38
N PHE A 252 5.58 -3.47 15.36
CA PHE A 252 5.15 -3.42 13.97
C PHE A 252 3.82 -4.12 13.71
N GLU A 253 3.66 -5.34 14.21
CA GLU A 253 2.47 -6.16 13.97
C GLU A 253 1.20 -5.47 14.49
N GLU A 254 1.20 -5.10 15.77
CA GLU A 254 0.08 -4.44 16.42
C GLU A 254 -0.18 -3.04 15.82
N ALA A 255 0.88 -2.28 15.51
CA ALA A 255 0.74 -0.99 14.85
C ALA A 255 0.09 -1.13 13.46
N LEU A 256 0.51 -2.11 12.67
CA LEU A 256 -0.02 -2.30 11.33
C LEU A 256 -1.49 -2.74 11.38
N LYS A 257 -1.87 -3.61 12.33
CA LYS A 257 -3.26 -3.99 12.61
C LYS A 257 -4.13 -2.78 12.91
N ARG A 258 -3.72 -1.98 13.89
CA ARG A 258 -4.48 -0.78 14.31
C ARG A 258 -4.66 0.22 13.20
N LEU A 259 -3.60 0.44 12.43
CA LEU A 259 -3.66 1.32 11.27
C LEU A 259 -4.61 0.79 10.19
N PHE A 260 -4.60 -0.52 9.94
CA PHE A 260 -5.55 -1.16 9.03
C PHE A 260 -6.99 -1.00 9.53
N ILE A 261 -7.26 -1.31 10.80
CA ILE A 261 -8.61 -1.20 11.38
C ILE A 261 -9.12 0.25 11.29
N GLU A 262 -8.28 1.23 11.58
CA GLU A 262 -8.66 2.64 11.49
C GLU A 262 -9.06 3.03 10.06
N GLU A 263 -8.25 2.67 9.06
CA GLU A 263 -8.45 3.08 7.67
C GLU A 263 -9.51 2.27 6.92
N VAL A 264 -9.71 1.02 7.34
CA VAL A 264 -10.56 0.06 6.61
C VAL A 264 -11.90 -0.09 7.29
N PHE A 265 -11.97 -0.25 8.61
CA PHE A 265 -13.25 -0.42 9.31
C PHE A 265 -13.78 0.89 9.86
N HIS A 266 -13.03 1.60 10.71
CA HIS A 266 -13.53 2.81 11.38
C HIS A 266 -13.85 3.94 10.39
N LYS A 267 -13.01 4.15 9.37
CA LYS A 267 -13.27 5.14 8.31
C LYS A 267 -14.56 4.89 7.54
N ASN A 268 -14.94 3.63 7.35
CA ASN A 268 -16.19 3.25 6.67
C ASN A 268 -17.38 3.17 7.65
N ALA A 269 -17.17 3.49 8.93
CA ALA A 269 -18.18 3.47 9.99
C ALA A 269 -18.97 2.13 10.05
N THR A 270 -18.30 1.02 9.76
CA THR A 270 -18.89 -0.33 9.74
C THR A 270 -17.91 -1.35 10.31
N ASP A 271 -18.44 -2.40 10.93
CA ASP A 271 -17.70 -3.55 11.43
C ASP A 271 -17.74 -4.74 10.46
N HIS A 272 -18.40 -4.62 9.31
CA HIS A 272 -18.55 -5.68 8.32
C HIS A 272 -18.31 -5.16 6.91
N LEU A 273 -17.42 -5.83 6.17
CA LEU A 273 -17.00 -5.41 4.82
C LEU A 273 -16.95 -6.60 3.86
N PRO A 274 -17.27 -6.39 2.56
CA PRO A 274 -17.12 -7.44 1.56
C PRO A 274 -15.68 -7.95 1.45
N TRP A 275 -15.52 -9.24 1.17
CA TRP A 275 -14.21 -9.88 0.98
C TRP A 275 -13.35 -9.16 -0.08
N PRO A 276 -13.87 -8.79 -1.28
CA PRO A 276 -13.06 -8.08 -2.27
C PRO A 276 -12.48 -6.77 -1.72
N PHE A 277 -13.25 -6.04 -0.92
CA PHE A 277 -12.78 -4.80 -0.27
C PHE A 277 -11.60 -5.07 0.67
N ILE A 278 -11.74 -6.07 1.56
CA ILE A 278 -10.67 -6.46 2.50
C ILE A 278 -9.45 -6.97 1.75
N ALA A 279 -9.63 -7.79 0.71
CA ALA A 279 -8.54 -8.33 -0.09
C ALA A 279 -7.73 -7.23 -0.80
N ASN A 280 -8.43 -6.24 -1.38
CA ASN A 280 -7.79 -5.08 -2.00
C ASN A 280 -6.95 -4.27 -0.99
N GLU A 281 -7.48 -4.04 0.21
CA GLU A 281 -6.73 -3.36 1.28
C GLU A 281 -5.54 -4.18 1.76
N LEU A 282 -5.72 -5.50 1.95
CA LEU A 282 -4.64 -6.41 2.29
C LEU A 282 -3.53 -6.41 1.26
N ALA A 283 -3.84 -6.32 -0.04
CA ALA A 283 -2.86 -6.23 -1.11
C ALA A 283 -1.92 -5.03 -0.91
N VAL A 284 -2.49 -3.84 -0.65
CA VAL A 284 -1.73 -2.61 -0.44
C VAL A 284 -0.89 -2.68 0.83
N TYR A 285 -1.49 -3.15 1.94
CA TYR A 285 -0.78 -3.28 3.21
C TYR A 285 0.34 -4.34 3.14
N PHE A 286 0.14 -5.43 2.39
CA PHE A 286 1.16 -6.44 2.15
C PHE A 286 2.37 -5.85 1.40
N LEU A 287 2.14 -5.07 0.34
CA LEU A 287 3.21 -4.40 -0.41
C LEU A 287 3.96 -3.38 0.46
N LYS A 288 3.25 -2.59 1.27
CA LYS A 288 3.86 -1.65 2.24
C LYS A 288 4.67 -2.38 3.31
N ALA A 289 4.15 -3.48 3.85
CA ALA A 289 4.82 -4.31 4.85
C ALA A 289 6.10 -4.94 4.28
N THR A 290 6.06 -5.39 3.03
CA THR A 290 7.20 -5.95 2.31
C THR A 290 8.09 -4.90 1.63
N ARG A 291 7.82 -3.59 1.82
CA ARG A 291 8.59 -2.45 1.28
C ARG A 291 8.80 -2.56 -0.23
N GLN A 292 7.75 -2.90 -0.96
CA GLN A 292 7.74 -2.96 -2.42
C GLN A 292 7.25 -1.64 -3.00
N ASP A 293 7.62 -1.37 -4.25
CA ASP A 293 7.00 -0.30 -5.02
C ASP A 293 5.55 -0.67 -5.30
N LEU A 294 4.62 0.26 -5.06
CA LEU A 294 3.20 0.00 -5.21
C LEU A 294 2.80 -0.07 -6.70
N LYS A 295 3.43 0.73 -7.57
CA LYS A 295 3.11 0.79 -9.00
C LYS A 295 3.75 -0.33 -9.80
N THR A 296 4.90 -0.83 -9.34
CA THR A 296 5.70 -1.86 -9.99
C THR A 296 6.15 -2.89 -8.96
N PRO A 297 5.20 -3.59 -8.30
CA PRO A 297 5.54 -4.56 -7.28
C PRO A 297 6.36 -5.70 -7.89
N THR A 298 7.43 -6.13 -7.21
CA THR A 298 8.21 -7.29 -7.64
C THR A 298 7.38 -8.57 -7.51
N ARG A 299 6.64 -8.70 -6.39
CA ARG A 299 5.74 -9.81 -6.12
C ARG A 299 4.71 -9.45 -5.05
N GLY A 300 3.50 -9.13 -5.49
CA GLY A 300 2.33 -8.96 -4.60
C GLY A 300 1.72 -10.29 -4.16
N LEU A 301 0.57 -10.20 -3.49
CA LEU A 301 -0.33 -11.34 -3.30
C LEU A 301 -0.99 -11.66 -4.65
N SER A 302 -0.93 -12.92 -5.07
CA SER A 302 -1.58 -13.38 -6.28
C SER A 302 -3.03 -13.80 -6.04
N GLU A 303 -3.75 -14.09 -7.12
CA GLU A 303 -5.11 -14.66 -7.03
C GLU A 303 -5.13 -15.96 -6.21
N SER A 304 -4.14 -16.84 -6.37
CA SER A 304 -4.06 -18.06 -5.57
C SER A 304 -3.84 -17.78 -4.08
N ASP A 305 -3.08 -16.74 -3.74
CA ASP A 305 -2.88 -16.33 -2.36
C ASP A 305 -4.22 -15.83 -1.76
N PHE A 306 -4.99 -15.03 -2.50
CA PHE A 306 -6.30 -14.57 -2.05
C PHE A 306 -7.32 -15.71 -1.91
N ILE A 307 -7.33 -16.68 -2.83
CA ILE A 307 -8.18 -17.87 -2.72
C ILE A 307 -7.83 -18.66 -1.45
N TYR A 308 -6.53 -18.84 -1.18
CA TYR A 308 -6.07 -19.50 0.04
C TYR A 308 -6.53 -18.75 1.28
N LEU A 309 -6.28 -17.44 1.36
CA LEU A 309 -6.68 -16.61 2.50
C LEU A 309 -8.19 -16.65 2.72
N HIS A 310 -8.98 -16.45 1.66
CA HIS A 310 -10.44 -16.46 1.73
C HIS A 310 -10.97 -17.78 2.29
N LYS A 311 -10.56 -18.91 1.70
CA LYS A 311 -11.08 -20.23 2.08
C LYS A 311 -10.56 -20.70 3.43
N ARG A 312 -9.27 -20.52 3.71
CA ARG A 312 -8.61 -21.12 4.89
C ARG A 312 -8.60 -20.22 6.12
N LYS A 313 -8.57 -18.90 5.93
CA LYS A 313 -8.46 -17.95 7.04
C LYS A 313 -9.77 -17.24 7.33
N PHE A 314 -10.60 -17.05 6.31
CA PHE A 314 -11.93 -16.43 6.44
C PHE A 314 -13.09 -17.39 6.23
N GLY A 315 -12.84 -18.71 6.14
CA GLY A 315 -13.89 -19.73 5.99
C GLY A 315 -14.74 -19.61 4.72
N GLY A 316 -14.29 -18.84 3.72
CA GLY A 316 -15.05 -18.52 2.52
C GLY A 316 -16.18 -17.50 2.73
N HIS A 317 -16.20 -16.77 3.85
CA HIS A 317 -17.21 -15.74 4.08
C HIS A 317 -17.07 -14.58 3.09
N ASN A 318 -18.18 -14.20 2.44
CA ASN A 318 -18.20 -13.06 1.53
C ASN A 318 -18.22 -11.71 2.24
N ILE A 319 -18.61 -11.70 3.52
CA ILE A 319 -18.58 -10.53 4.40
C ILE A 319 -17.64 -10.88 5.56
N ILE A 320 -16.65 -10.03 5.78
CA ILE A 320 -15.65 -10.16 6.84
C ILE A 320 -15.98 -9.16 7.94
N THR A 321 -16.17 -9.66 9.15
CA THR A 321 -16.39 -8.82 10.33
C THR A 321 -15.06 -8.42 10.97
N LEU A 322 -15.06 -7.33 11.73
CA LEU A 322 -13.89 -6.86 12.46
C LEU A 322 -13.32 -7.94 13.40
N PRO A 323 -14.11 -8.66 14.23
CA PRO A 323 -13.57 -9.73 15.07
C PRO A 323 -12.94 -10.88 14.27
N LEU A 324 -13.52 -11.24 13.12
CA LEU A 324 -12.97 -12.27 12.25
C LEU A 324 -11.62 -11.82 11.66
N PHE A 325 -11.52 -10.55 11.26
CA PHE A 325 -10.27 -9.95 10.79
C PHE A 325 -9.21 -9.91 11.90
N GLU A 326 -9.55 -9.48 13.11
CA GLU A 326 -8.63 -9.45 14.25
C GLU A 326 -8.10 -10.85 14.57
N GLN A 327 -8.98 -11.86 14.60
CA GLN A 327 -8.57 -13.25 14.78
C GLN A 327 -7.59 -13.69 13.69
N PHE A 328 -7.88 -13.41 12.41
CA PHE A 328 -6.98 -13.71 11.29
C PHE A 328 -5.61 -13.05 11.46
N TRP A 329 -5.60 -11.78 11.85
CA TRP A 329 -4.38 -11.00 12.02
C TRP A 329 -3.52 -11.56 13.16
N ASP A 330 -4.10 -11.62 14.36
CA ASP A 330 -3.42 -11.97 15.61
C ASP A 330 -3.02 -13.44 15.66
N SER A 331 -3.80 -14.32 15.03
CA SER A 331 -3.49 -15.75 15.01
C SER A 331 -2.47 -16.13 13.95
N TRP A 332 -2.15 -15.27 12.97
CA TRP A 332 -1.34 -15.73 11.84
C TRP A 332 -0.71 -14.64 10.99
N PHE A 333 -1.51 -13.78 10.36
CA PHE A 333 -1.04 -12.95 9.24
C PHE A 333 -0.10 -11.82 9.69
N GLY A 334 -0.37 -11.23 10.85
CA GLY A 334 0.49 -10.21 11.45
C GLY A 334 1.93 -10.70 11.65
N VAL A 335 2.07 -11.90 12.24
CA VAL A 335 3.37 -12.56 12.44
C VAL A 335 4.05 -12.88 11.10
N VAL A 336 3.31 -13.36 10.10
CA VAL A 336 3.86 -13.62 8.75
C VAL A 336 4.44 -12.34 8.13
N LEU A 337 3.73 -11.22 8.23
CA LEU A 337 4.22 -9.93 7.74
C LEU A 337 5.44 -9.43 8.52
N HIS A 338 5.47 -9.63 9.84
CA HIS A 338 6.62 -9.30 10.68
C HIS A 338 7.87 -10.07 10.22
N GLU A 339 7.75 -11.39 10.05
CA GLU A 339 8.85 -12.25 9.62
C GLU A 339 9.34 -11.88 8.22
N LEU A 340 8.42 -11.67 7.26
CA LEU A 340 8.78 -11.19 5.93
C LEU A 340 9.54 -9.87 5.97
N ARG A 341 9.13 -8.92 6.82
CA ARG A 341 9.72 -7.58 6.87
C ARG A 341 11.10 -7.54 7.53
N TYR A 342 11.28 -8.25 8.64
CA TYR A 342 12.47 -8.08 9.50
C TYR A 342 13.41 -9.28 9.48
N LYS A 343 12.94 -10.50 9.21
CA LYS A 343 13.84 -11.65 9.23
C LYS A 343 14.75 -11.64 8.01
N ARG A 344 16.04 -11.81 8.29
CA ARG A 344 17.10 -11.71 7.28
C ARG A 344 16.81 -12.61 6.07
N TYR A 345 16.85 -11.99 4.89
CA TYR A 345 16.63 -12.58 3.57
C TYR A 345 15.22 -13.10 3.24
N LEU A 346 14.28 -13.17 4.20
CA LEU A 346 12.95 -13.71 3.92
C LEU A 346 12.20 -12.92 2.85
N ARG A 347 12.20 -11.59 2.93
CA ARG A 347 11.63 -10.74 1.88
C ARG A 347 12.27 -11.00 0.51
N GLN A 348 13.59 -11.09 0.44
CA GLN A 348 14.29 -11.30 -0.83
C GLN A 348 13.94 -12.66 -1.43
N MET A 349 13.93 -13.71 -0.60
CA MET A 349 13.51 -15.05 -1.01
C MET A 349 12.04 -15.10 -1.45
N TRP A 350 11.16 -14.35 -0.76
CA TRP A 350 9.77 -14.16 -1.18
C TRP A 350 9.70 -13.51 -2.56
N ASN A 351 10.34 -12.37 -2.75
CA ASN A 351 10.30 -11.63 -4.02
C ASN A 351 10.84 -12.45 -5.20
N LEU A 352 11.83 -13.32 -4.96
CA LEU A 352 12.38 -14.22 -5.97
C LEU A 352 11.55 -15.50 -6.19
N GLY A 353 10.43 -15.69 -5.49
CA GLY A 353 9.60 -16.89 -5.64
C GLY A 353 10.19 -18.15 -5.00
N LEU A 354 11.25 -18.04 -4.20
CA LEU A 354 11.88 -19.17 -3.51
C LEU A 354 11.05 -19.65 -2.30
N ILE A 355 10.21 -18.77 -1.78
CA ILE A 355 9.14 -19.10 -0.83
C ILE A 355 7.84 -19.02 -1.59
N TYR A 356 7.17 -20.16 -1.83
CA TYR A 356 5.87 -20.15 -2.48
C TYR A 356 4.85 -19.38 -1.64
N GLY A 357 4.75 -19.67 -0.34
CA GLY A 357 3.95 -18.85 0.58
C GLY A 357 2.64 -19.42 1.06
N PHE A 358 1.56 -18.82 0.58
CA PHE A 358 0.18 -19.05 1.03
C PHE A 358 -0.40 -20.26 0.31
N VAL A 359 -0.23 -21.44 0.89
CA VAL A 359 -0.69 -22.68 0.25
C VAL A 359 -0.95 -23.80 1.23
N ASP A 360 -1.95 -24.61 0.89
CA ASP A 360 -2.32 -25.80 1.63
C ASP A 360 -1.24 -26.87 1.59
N LYS A 361 -1.04 -27.50 2.76
CA LYS A 361 -0.15 -28.66 2.92
C LYS A 361 -0.48 -29.80 1.94
N GLU A 362 -1.76 -30.12 1.79
CA GLU A 362 -2.19 -31.25 0.95
C GLU A 362 -2.05 -30.96 -0.54
N TYR A 363 -2.36 -29.74 -0.97
CA TYR A 363 -2.15 -29.32 -2.36
C TYR A 363 -0.67 -29.43 -2.76
N MET A 364 0.25 -29.00 -1.89
CA MET A 364 1.69 -29.11 -2.14
C MET A 364 2.23 -30.54 -2.13
N LYS A 365 1.69 -31.41 -1.27
CA LYS A 365 2.03 -32.84 -1.31
C LYS A 365 1.64 -33.46 -2.64
N LEU A 366 0.43 -33.20 -3.11
CA LEU A 366 -0.05 -33.71 -4.40
C LEU A 366 0.82 -33.18 -5.54
N TYR A 367 1.12 -31.87 -5.55
CA TYR A 367 1.98 -31.27 -6.56
C TYR A 367 3.37 -31.93 -6.61
N LEU A 368 4.05 -32.08 -5.47
CA LEU A 368 5.36 -32.72 -5.40
C LEU A 368 5.32 -34.20 -5.83
N HIS A 369 4.25 -34.92 -5.49
CA HIS A 369 4.05 -36.30 -5.95
C HIS A 369 3.91 -36.38 -7.48
N HIS A 370 3.13 -35.48 -8.09
CA HIS A 370 2.97 -35.44 -9.55
C HIS A 370 4.24 -34.97 -10.27
N HIS A 371 4.96 -34.00 -9.71
CA HIS A 371 6.22 -33.53 -10.29
C HIS A 371 7.30 -34.63 -10.28
N ASN A 372 7.25 -35.53 -9.29
CA ASN A 372 8.05 -36.76 -9.22
C ASN A 372 9.57 -36.56 -9.41
N GLN A 373 10.11 -35.48 -8.85
CA GLN A 373 11.55 -35.21 -8.81
C GLN A 373 12.10 -35.37 -7.38
N PRO A 374 12.81 -36.47 -7.06
CA PRO A 374 13.36 -36.67 -5.72
C PRO A 374 14.38 -35.59 -5.34
N GLY A 375 14.37 -35.19 -4.07
CA GLY A 375 15.20 -34.10 -3.54
C GLY A 375 14.70 -32.70 -3.86
N CYS A 376 13.59 -32.58 -4.60
CA CYS A 376 12.92 -31.31 -4.86
C CYS A 376 12.07 -30.89 -3.64
N CYS A 377 12.16 -29.61 -3.27
CA CYS A 377 11.42 -29.05 -2.15
C CYS A 377 10.74 -27.71 -2.46
N LEU A 378 9.77 -27.35 -1.63
CA LEU A 378 9.00 -26.12 -1.72
C LEU A 378 8.77 -25.54 -0.31
N LEU A 379 8.90 -24.22 -0.20
CA LEU A 379 8.75 -23.48 1.04
C LEU A 379 7.39 -22.78 1.12
N ARG A 380 6.72 -22.87 2.26
CA ARG A 380 5.43 -22.22 2.52
C ARG A 380 5.34 -21.72 3.96
N PHE A 381 4.39 -20.83 4.23
CA PHE A 381 4.07 -20.45 5.60
C PHE A 381 3.37 -21.60 6.33
N SER A 382 3.76 -21.85 7.57
CA SER A 382 3.15 -22.88 8.41
C SER A 382 1.80 -22.41 8.93
N GLU A 383 0.80 -23.28 8.88
CA GLU A 383 -0.58 -22.95 9.31
C GLU A 383 -0.77 -23.10 10.81
N THR A 384 0.04 -23.96 11.45
CA THR A 384 -0.06 -24.31 12.86
C THR A 384 1.00 -23.64 13.72
N ASN A 385 2.06 -23.09 13.11
CA ASN A 385 3.16 -22.43 13.81
C ASN A 385 3.35 -21.05 13.18
N GLN A 386 2.88 -20.02 13.89
CA GLN A 386 2.81 -18.64 13.41
C GLN A 386 4.19 -18.12 12.99
N GLY A 387 4.27 -17.47 11.84
CA GLY A 387 5.53 -16.92 11.30
C GLY A 387 6.55 -17.94 10.79
N SER A 388 6.44 -19.22 11.16
CA SER A 388 7.40 -20.24 10.74
C SER A 388 7.23 -20.66 9.28
N ILE A 389 8.34 -21.02 8.65
CA ILE A 389 8.37 -21.61 7.31
C ILE A 389 8.37 -23.13 7.43
N ALA A 390 7.51 -23.78 6.64
CA ALA A 390 7.50 -25.21 6.45
C ALA A 390 8.10 -25.57 5.09
N VAL A 391 8.87 -26.66 5.05
CA VAL A 391 9.47 -27.25 3.85
C VAL A 391 8.73 -28.53 3.52
N ASN A 392 8.15 -28.58 2.34
CA ASN A 392 7.59 -29.78 1.73
C ASN A 392 8.63 -30.34 0.76
N ALA A 393 9.07 -31.59 0.93
CA ALA A 393 10.11 -32.17 0.09
C ALA A 393 9.81 -33.62 -0.29
N LEU A 394 10.01 -33.97 -1.56
CA LEU A 394 9.95 -35.35 -2.01
C LEU A 394 11.27 -36.05 -1.65
N SER A 395 11.21 -37.07 -0.80
CA SER A 395 12.41 -37.75 -0.32
C SER A 395 13.14 -38.48 -1.46
N THR A 396 14.47 -38.46 -1.41
CA THR A 396 15.36 -39.18 -2.33
C THR A 396 15.37 -40.68 -2.11
N SER A 397 15.06 -41.14 -0.89
CA SER A 397 15.15 -42.55 -0.49
C SER A 397 13.80 -43.25 -0.41
N ARG A 398 12.71 -42.50 -0.24
CA ARG A 398 11.34 -43.02 -0.14
C ARG A 398 10.48 -42.14 -1.03
N SER A 399 9.64 -42.70 -1.91
CA SER A 399 8.72 -41.93 -2.78
C SER A 399 7.57 -41.28 -2.00
N ARG A 400 7.88 -40.60 -0.89
CA ARG A 400 6.97 -39.99 0.07
C ARG A 400 7.38 -38.54 0.30
N VAL A 401 6.39 -37.66 0.33
CA VAL A 401 6.59 -36.26 0.69
C VAL A 401 6.76 -36.13 2.21
N THR A 402 7.91 -35.61 2.61
CA THR A 402 8.22 -35.20 3.98
C THR A 402 7.81 -33.74 4.21
N ASN A 403 7.43 -33.44 5.44
CA ASN A 403 7.05 -32.09 5.87
C ASN A 403 7.95 -31.74 7.06
N LEU A 404 8.82 -30.75 6.87
CA LEU A 404 9.70 -30.25 7.92
C LEU A 404 9.27 -28.85 8.32
N LEU A 405 9.22 -28.57 9.61
CA LEU A 405 9.02 -27.23 10.12
C LEU A 405 10.38 -26.66 10.48
N ILE A 406 10.72 -25.47 9.98
CA ILE A 406 11.93 -24.77 10.39
C ILE A 406 11.67 -24.16 11.76
N GLN A 407 12.39 -24.63 12.77
CA GLN A 407 12.24 -24.18 14.14
C GLN A 407 12.98 -22.86 14.38
N ALA A 408 12.60 -22.15 15.45
CA ALA A 408 13.18 -20.85 15.77
C ALA A 408 14.67 -20.94 16.12
N ASP A 409 15.12 -22.02 16.76
CA ASP A 409 16.52 -22.29 17.12
C ASP A 409 17.39 -22.71 15.91
N GLU A 410 16.77 -23.19 14.85
CA GLU A 410 17.45 -23.54 13.59
C GLU A 410 17.81 -22.30 12.76
N THR A 411 17.27 -21.13 13.12
CA THR A 411 17.58 -19.83 12.51
C THR A 411 18.00 -18.81 13.57
N SER A 412 19.01 -17.99 13.29
CA SER A 412 19.45 -16.92 14.18
C SER A 412 20.04 -15.77 13.37
N SER A 413 20.56 -14.74 14.04
CA SER A 413 21.31 -13.67 13.37
C SER A 413 22.51 -14.18 12.57
N LYS A 414 23.07 -15.34 12.97
CA LYS A 414 24.23 -16.00 12.33
C LYS A 414 23.87 -17.18 11.41
N LYS A 415 22.62 -17.67 11.45
CA LYS A 415 22.17 -18.83 10.65
C LYS A 415 20.82 -18.51 10.02
N THR A 416 20.79 -18.38 8.71
CA THR A 416 19.58 -17.99 7.97
C THR A 416 18.76 -19.20 7.53
N HIS A 417 17.56 -18.97 6.99
CA HIS A 417 16.77 -20.04 6.36
C HIS A 417 17.52 -20.69 5.19
N ALA A 418 18.31 -19.91 4.43
CA ALA A 418 19.16 -20.44 3.38
C ALA A 418 20.22 -21.39 3.95
N ASP A 419 20.84 -21.05 5.08
CA ASP A 419 21.82 -21.92 5.75
C ASP A 419 21.17 -23.21 6.28
N PHE A 420 19.94 -23.13 6.80
CA PHE A 420 19.17 -24.33 7.16
C PHE A 420 18.96 -25.24 5.94
N LEU A 421 18.48 -24.70 4.81
CA LEU A 421 18.26 -25.48 3.58
C LEU A 421 19.57 -26.05 3.02
N ARG A 422 20.68 -25.31 3.13
CA ARG A 422 22.01 -25.79 2.75
C ARG A 422 22.42 -27.02 3.56
N SER A 423 22.13 -27.02 4.87
CA SER A 423 22.50 -28.13 5.77
C SER A 423 21.76 -29.44 5.48
N LYS A 424 20.61 -29.38 4.79
CA LYS A 424 19.84 -30.55 4.36
C LYS A 424 20.36 -31.04 3.00
N LYS A 425 21.29 -31.99 3.02
CA LYS A 425 21.91 -32.56 1.80
C LYS A 425 20.88 -33.29 0.92
N GLU A 426 19.79 -33.76 1.51
CA GLU A 426 18.68 -34.39 0.80
C GLU A 426 17.89 -33.42 -0.09
N PHE A 427 18.02 -32.11 0.13
CA PHE A 427 17.41 -31.09 -0.73
C PHE A 427 18.41 -30.70 -1.81
N THR A 428 18.07 -31.02 -3.06
CA THR A 428 18.91 -30.74 -4.24
C THR A 428 18.31 -29.63 -5.10
N HIS A 429 16.98 -29.52 -5.15
CA HIS A 429 16.27 -28.56 -5.98
C HIS A 429 15.18 -27.83 -5.19
N ILE A 430 14.89 -26.59 -5.59
CA ILE A 430 13.77 -25.79 -5.09
C ILE A 430 12.79 -25.58 -6.24
N LEU A 431 11.49 -25.73 -5.95
CA LEU A 431 10.43 -25.27 -6.83
C LEU A 431 10.24 -23.76 -6.66
N GLN A 432 10.86 -23.01 -7.57
CA GLN A 432 10.74 -21.55 -7.62
C GLN A 432 9.44 -21.16 -8.32
N PHE A 433 8.65 -20.31 -7.68
CA PHE A 433 7.50 -19.68 -8.32
C PHE A 433 7.94 -18.56 -9.27
N MET A 434 7.52 -18.66 -10.53
CA MET A 434 7.94 -17.75 -11.59
C MET A 434 7.09 -16.47 -11.70
N ASN A 435 6.26 -16.21 -10.68
CA ASN A 435 5.29 -15.10 -10.68
C ASN A 435 4.38 -15.08 -11.92
N ALA A 436 4.02 -16.28 -12.39
CA ALA A 436 3.22 -16.48 -13.59
C ALA A 436 2.28 -17.67 -13.39
N TYR A 437 1.18 -17.66 -14.15
CA TYR A 437 0.17 -18.71 -14.18
C TYR A 437 -0.02 -19.18 -15.62
N THR A 438 -0.34 -20.46 -15.79
CA THR A 438 -0.82 -20.98 -17.07
C THR A 438 -2.20 -20.39 -17.41
N PRO A 439 -2.67 -20.49 -18.67
CA PRO A 439 -4.04 -20.07 -19.02
C PRO A 439 -5.13 -20.74 -18.17
N ASP A 440 -4.87 -21.95 -17.67
CA ASP A 440 -5.77 -22.69 -16.77
C ASP A 440 -5.66 -22.25 -15.29
N GLY A 441 -4.90 -21.20 -14.99
CA GLY A 441 -4.72 -20.68 -13.63
C GLY A 441 -3.75 -21.51 -12.77
N ILE A 442 -2.93 -22.36 -13.35
CA ILE A 442 -1.96 -23.19 -12.60
C ILE A 442 -0.66 -22.38 -12.39
N PRO A 443 -0.11 -22.31 -11.16
CA PRO A 443 1.14 -21.59 -10.92
C PRO A 443 2.29 -22.22 -11.70
N VAL A 444 3.07 -21.38 -12.39
CA VAL A 444 4.28 -21.79 -13.10
C VAL A 444 5.41 -21.93 -12.09
N LEU A 445 5.78 -23.19 -11.81
CA LEU A 445 6.91 -23.52 -10.95
C LEU A 445 8.07 -24.05 -11.79
N ARG A 446 9.27 -23.57 -11.50
CA ARG A 446 10.51 -24.04 -12.11
C ARG A 446 11.36 -24.74 -11.07
N SER A 447 11.76 -25.98 -11.36
CA SER A 447 12.77 -26.68 -10.58
C SER A 447 14.14 -26.05 -10.85
N VAL A 448 14.76 -25.52 -9.82
CA VAL A 448 16.08 -24.88 -9.87
C VAL A 448 17.01 -25.52 -8.86
N GLU A 449 18.29 -25.63 -9.20
CA GLU A 449 19.28 -26.17 -8.28
C GLU A 449 19.36 -25.29 -7.02
N LYS A 450 19.28 -25.93 -5.84
CA LYS A 450 19.20 -25.26 -4.54
C LYS A 450 20.33 -24.26 -4.34
N ASP A 451 21.56 -24.70 -4.57
CA ASP A 451 22.76 -23.91 -4.25
C ASP A 451 22.97 -22.78 -5.26
N ALA A 452 22.50 -22.94 -6.51
CA ALA A 452 22.55 -21.91 -7.54
C ALA A 452 21.70 -20.68 -7.17
N VAL A 453 20.54 -20.87 -6.53
CA VAL A 453 19.63 -19.77 -6.18
C VAL A 453 19.78 -19.27 -4.74
N LEU A 454 20.20 -20.14 -3.82
CA LEU A 454 20.41 -19.78 -2.42
C LEU A 454 21.83 -19.31 -2.10
N GLY A 455 22.80 -19.52 -2.99
CA GLY A 455 24.21 -19.16 -2.79
C GLY A 455 24.42 -17.74 -2.25
N GLN A 456 23.69 -16.78 -2.81
CA GLN A 456 23.71 -15.36 -2.42
C GLN A 456 23.21 -15.08 -0.99
N PHE A 457 22.50 -16.03 -0.38
CA PHE A 457 21.93 -15.90 0.97
C PHE A 457 22.69 -16.69 2.02
N TYR A 458 23.69 -17.49 1.62
CA TYR A 458 24.51 -18.23 2.58
C TYR A 458 25.36 -17.30 3.43
N THR A 459 25.48 -17.66 4.70
CA THR A 459 26.43 -17.00 5.58
C THR A 459 27.83 -17.34 5.08
N GLN A 460 28.61 -16.32 4.71
CA GLN A 460 30.01 -16.49 4.35
C GLN A 460 30.75 -17.11 5.55
N LYS A 461 31.39 -18.26 5.34
CA LYS A 461 32.40 -18.74 6.29
C LYS A 461 33.53 -17.70 6.25
N LYS A 462 33.97 -17.20 7.41
CA LYS A 462 35.31 -16.61 7.48
C LYS A 462 36.25 -17.69 6.98
N GLU A 463 37.10 -17.36 6.01
CA GLU A 463 38.24 -18.20 5.65
C GLU A 463 39.06 -18.41 6.93
N GLU A 464 38.81 -19.50 7.64
CA GLU A 464 39.80 -20.09 8.52
C GLU A 464 40.86 -20.61 7.56
N SER A 465 42.03 -19.97 7.60
CA SER A 465 43.24 -20.38 6.90
C SER A 465 43.31 -21.90 6.83
N ASP A 466 43.40 -22.44 5.61
CA ASP A 466 43.57 -23.86 5.32
C ASP A 466 44.66 -24.47 6.22
N ILE A 467 44.23 -25.09 7.33
CA ILE A 467 45.04 -26.07 8.03
C ILE A 467 44.63 -27.40 7.44
N PRO A 468 45.50 -28.13 6.73
CA PRO A 468 45.16 -29.41 6.14
C PRO A 468 44.89 -30.42 7.27
N GLY A 469 43.62 -30.77 7.44
CA GLY A 469 43.16 -31.67 8.50
C GLY A 469 41.90 -32.43 8.07
N TYR A 470 41.95 -33.75 8.25
CA TYR A 470 41.09 -34.80 7.70
C TYR A 470 39.58 -34.53 7.77
N GLU A 471 38.88 -34.77 6.65
CA GLU A 471 37.43 -34.92 6.60
C GLU A 471 37.01 -36.26 7.24
N ASN A 472 36.08 -36.19 8.19
CA ASN A 472 35.54 -37.36 8.89
C ASN A 472 34.68 -38.22 7.95
N TRP A 473 35.07 -39.49 7.83
CA TRP A 473 34.31 -40.58 7.20
C TRP A 473 33.14 -41.01 8.08
#